data_AF-A0A9X3SV23-F1
#
_entry.id   AF-A0A9X3SV23-F1
#
_cell.length_a   1.000
_cell.length_b   1.000
_cell.length_c   1.000
_cell.angle_alpha   90.00
_cell.angle_beta   90.00
_cell.angle_gamma   90.00
#
_symmetry.space_group_name_H-M   'P 1'
#
loop_
_entity.id
_entity.type
_entity.pdbx_description
1 polymer ?
#
loop_
_entity_poly.entity_id
_entity_poly.type
_entity_poly.pdbx_seq_one_letter_code
_entity_poly.pdbx_strand_id
1 'polypeptide(L)'
;MAGWFADPSNLDKSEGIGTYSRYGYAGYQLPMYGSQEASIGGGCIDSVSIPNGADTANALANMEFNLSVATVGAANSMRQAAWEPDNMWGWSNDFMEQGTEVLYRQIFTVFGAVTVGLIGLYLLWRSRQADMNNAVTTVAWAVLILVLVTAVVRWPVKAAEYTDQALTIGMNLSTVLINDDQVEGCIREDGMTQDRYDELKELNGEDFCIDTRNASVVASDTVAGQVLYQNWLRTMLGQSEEVTFQERDGEVVEDAEGNPVVTESNAAYKYGPALFAAQAFSWREDEEAGDSPTVRNRLIEEKQELWRNLVAQIQTEDPEAYANISGQRAWERTGTGFLALLTAIFFSLFDLTASILIILGFMIVRFAIVALPIIGTIALLRPAGGPFKRLVNTVLGAIINVAIFSLAAVIYIWASSRILGTTMPVWLQVVLIGLLGVAAWLLLRPGRRIAGLVAGGGVADSLLGRRTGEAEREAERERDRERISRRRDDVRPEEVPDTVRTPRSGADTLPEQKTGADQPAGAGGPAGASGGGGGSGGGEVYRPSRKE
;
A
#
# COMPACT_ATOMS: atom_id res chain seq x y z
N MET A 1 12.63 -8.11 19.07
CA MET A 1 13.49 -7.18 18.30
C MET A 1 12.55 -6.18 17.65
N ALA A 2 12.83 -4.88 17.75
CA ALA A 2 11.93 -3.84 17.22
C ALA A 2 11.97 -3.77 15.68
N GLY A 3 13.16 -3.90 15.08
CA GLY A 3 13.33 -3.90 13.63
C GLY A 3 13.23 -5.28 12.99
N TRP A 4 12.53 -5.37 11.85
CA TRP A 4 12.63 -6.52 10.94
C TRP A 4 12.53 -6.07 9.48
N PHE A 5 13.69 -5.97 8.83
CA PHE A 5 13.90 -5.53 7.43
C PHE A 5 13.38 -4.13 7.05
N ALA A 6 12.74 -3.41 7.98
CA ALA A 6 12.13 -2.11 7.80
C ALA A 6 12.05 -1.42 9.16
N ASP A 7 12.64 -0.23 9.26
CA ASP A 7 12.70 0.58 10.47
C ASP A 7 12.20 2.01 10.15
N PRO A 8 11.45 2.66 11.06
CA PRO A 8 11.08 4.07 10.91
C PRO A 8 12.31 4.98 10.98
N SER A 9 12.19 6.22 10.47
CA SER A 9 13.29 7.20 10.51
C SER A 9 13.62 7.62 11.96
N ASN A 10 14.79 8.22 12.19
CA ASN A 10 15.17 8.64 13.54
C ASN A 10 14.21 9.69 14.13
N LEU A 11 13.67 10.58 13.30
CA LEU A 11 12.63 11.53 13.70
C LEU A 11 11.35 10.80 14.14
N ASP A 12 10.88 9.84 13.35
CA ASP A 12 9.68 9.04 13.65
C ASP A 12 9.84 8.21 14.93
N LYS A 13 11.05 7.69 15.18
CA LYS A 13 11.42 6.99 16.42
C LYS A 13 11.40 7.90 17.64
N SER A 14 11.77 9.17 17.48
CA SER A 14 11.81 10.16 18.56
C SER A 14 10.42 10.65 18.97
N GLU A 15 9.55 10.95 18.01
CA GLU A 15 8.15 11.32 18.26
C GLU A 15 7.31 10.12 18.72
N GLY A 16 7.54 8.94 18.13
CA GLY A 16 6.87 7.70 18.47
C GLY A 16 5.33 7.80 18.34
N ILE A 17 4.83 8.45 17.28
CA ILE A 17 3.40 8.58 16.98
C ILE A 17 2.92 7.30 16.32
N GLY A 18 2.11 6.50 17.02
CA GLY A 18 1.66 5.18 16.56
C GLY A 18 2.55 4.02 17.06
N THR A 19 2.03 2.78 16.96
CA THR A 19 2.66 1.61 17.58
C THR A 19 3.94 1.15 16.87
N TYR A 20 4.02 1.29 15.55
CA TYR A 20 5.20 0.91 14.77
C TYR A 20 6.29 1.99 14.88
N SER A 21 5.94 3.27 14.81
CA SER A 21 6.88 4.36 15.03
C SER A 21 7.47 4.34 16.44
N ARG A 22 6.71 3.93 17.46
CA ARG A 22 7.20 3.83 18.86
C ARG A 22 7.94 2.54 19.19
N TYR A 23 7.43 1.38 18.77
CA TYR A 23 7.93 0.05 19.21
C TYR A 23 8.41 -0.84 18.04
N GLY A 24 8.19 -0.46 16.78
CA GLY A 24 8.42 -1.31 15.63
C GLY A 24 7.55 -2.57 15.70
N TYR A 25 8.21 -3.73 15.73
CA TYR A 25 7.61 -5.04 16.01
C TYR A 25 7.90 -5.58 17.43
N ALA A 26 8.48 -4.79 18.32
CA ALA A 26 8.60 -5.16 19.72
C ALA A 26 7.21 -5.21 20.38
N GLY A 27 7.05 -6.06 21.40
CA GLY A 27 5.78 -6.22 22.10
C GLY A 27 4.77 -7.16 21.44
N TYR A 28 4.86 -7.47 20.15
CA TYR A 28 3.94 -8.44 19.50
C TYR A 28 4.28 -9.90 19.82
N GLN A 29 4.33 -10.20 21.11
CA GLN A 29 4.52 -11.51 21.71
C GLN A 29 3.33 -11.78 22.64
N LEU A 30 2.97 -13.05 22.78
CA LEU A 30 1.91 -13.51 23.67
C LEU A 30 2.53 -14.14 24.92
N PRO A 31 2.90 -13.36 25.94
CA PRO A 31 3.40 -13.93 27.18
C PRO A 31 2.34 -14.86 27.79
N MET A 32 2.84 -15.94 28.39
CA MET A 32 2.02 -16.83 29.18
C MET A 32 2.30 -16.53 30.65
N TYR A 33 1.32 -15.93 31.34
CA TYR A 33 1.29 -15.96 32.79
C TYR A 33 0.79 -17.36 33.19
N GLY A 34 1.63 -18.37 32.98
CA GLY A 34 1.37 -19.74 33.40
C GLY A 34 2.40 -20.80 32.98
N SER A 35 3.17 -20.61 31.92
CA SER A 35 4.00 -21.68 31.36
C SER A 35 5.25 -21.99 32.19
N GLN A 36 5.61 -23.29 32.25
CA GLN A 36 6.94 -23.72 32.69
C GLN A 36 8.00 -23.56 31.59
N GLU A 37 7.58 -23.38 30.34
CA GLU A 37 8.47 -23.09 29.22
C GLU A 37 8.72 -21.59 29.10
N ALA A 38 9.99 -21.24 28.87
CA ALA A 38 10.43 -19.86 28.71
C ALA A 38 9.83 -19.25 27.44
N SER A 39 9.14 -18.12 27.59
CA SER A 39 8.83 -17.24 26.45
C SER A 39 10.12 -16.91 25.70
N ILE A 40 10.10 -17.05 24.38
CA ILE A 40 11.31 -17.09 23.56
C ILE A 40 12.00 -15.72 23.52
N GLY A 41 13.06 -15.58 24.33
CA GLY A 41 14.14 -14.62 24.13
C GLY A 41 13.84 -13.14 24.40
N GLY A 42 14.14 -12.68 25.62
CA GLY A 42 14.35 -11.24 25.89
C GLY A 42 13.10 -10.41 26.18
N GLY A 43 12.04 -11.02 26.73
CA GLY A 43 10.86 -10.29 27.21
C GLY A 43 11.16 -9.40 28.42
N CYS A 44 10.50 -8.24 28.51
CA CYS A 44 10.60 -7.30 29.63
C CYS A 44 9.70 -7.66 30.83
N ILE A 45 9.22 -8.91 30.90
CA ILE A 45 8.16 -9.35 31.83
C ILE A 45 8.45 -10.78 32.31
N ASP A 46 8.16 -11.06 33.58
CA ASP A 46 8.32 -12.39 34.17
C ASP A 46 7.10 -13.28 33.87
N SER A 47 7.35 -14.49 33.37
CA SER A 47 6.32 -15.54 33.25
C SER A 47 6.07 -16.21 34.60
N VAL A 48 4.90 -15.96 35.21
CA VAL A 48 4.49 -16.55 36.50
C VAL A 48 3.68 -17.82 36.26
N SER A 49 4.06 -18.95 36.86
CA SER A 49 3.59 -20.29 36.47
C SER A 49 2.24 -20.75 37.04
N ILE A 50 1.54 -21.65 36.32
CA ILE A 50 0.32 -22.35 36.73
C ILE A 50 0.46 -23.86 36.42
N PRO A 51 0.26 -24.79 37.37
CA PRO A 51 0.53 -26.23 37.16
C PRO A 51 -0.38 -27.04 36.23
N ASN A 52 -1.38 -26.44 35.55
CA ASN A 52 -2.40 -27.18 34.78
C ASN A 52 -2.90 -26.43 33.51
N GLY A 53 -2.06 -25.59 32.91
CA GLY A 53 -2.39 -24.96 31.62
C GLY A 53 -2.50 -26.00 30.48
N ALA A 54 -3.32 -25.72 29.47
CA ALA A 54 -3.25 -26.46 28.21
C ALA A 54 -2.07 -25.91 27.37
N ASP A 55 -0.85 -26.22 27.83
CA ASP A 55 0.40 -25.62 27.32
C ASP A 55 0.53 -25.74 25.81
N THR A 56 0.07 -26.85 25.21
CA THR A 56 0.07 -27.06 23.76
C THR A 56 -0.83 -26.10 22.98
N ALA A 57 -2.00 -25.73 23.52
CA ALA A 57 -2.92 -24.79 22.87
C ALA A 57 -2.44 -23.34 23.01
N ASN A 58 -1.84 -22.99 24.17
CA ASN A 58 -1.16 -21.70 24.34
C ASN A 58 0.09 -21.59 23.44
N ALA A 59 0.90 -22.64 23.33
CA ALA A 59 2.05 -22.68 22.44
C ALA A 59 1.64 -22.55 20.96
N LEU A 60 0.52 -23.17 20.56
CA LEU A 60 -0.05 -23.01 19.22
C LEU A 60 -0.51 -21.56 18.98
N ALA A 61 -1.24 -20.94 19.91
CA ALA A 61 -1.64 -19.53 19.81
C ALA A 61 -0.42 -18.61 19.63
N ASN A 62 0.65 -18.85 20.39
CA ASN A 62 1.92 -18.13 20.26
C ASN A 62 2.58 -18.33 18.89
N MET A 63 2.57 -19.54 18.34
CA MET A 63 3.08 -19.83 17.00
C MET A 63 2.27 -19.12 15.91
N GLU A 64 0.93 -19.18 15.98
CA GLU A 64 0.02 -18.52 15.04
C GLU A 64 0.20 -17.01 15.06
N PHE A 65 0.27 -16.42 16.26
CA PHE A 65 0.45 -14.98 16.40
C PHE A 65 1.85 -14.52 15.94
N ASN A 66 2.92 -15.23 16.29
CA ASN A 66 4.26 -14.95 15.78
C ASN A 66 4.33 -15.04 14.24
N LEU A 67 3.62 -15.99 13.63
CA LEU A 67 3.51 -16.08 12.18
C LEU A 67 2.70 -14.91 11.59
N SER A 68 1.71 -14.38 12.31
CA SER A 68 0.98 -13.17 11.90
C SER A 68 1.91 -11.94 11.87
N VAL A 69 2.77 -11.77 12.88
CA VAL A 69 3.79 -10.70 12.94
C VAL A 69 4.81 -10.86 11.81
N ALA A 70 5.31 -12.07 11.58
CA ALA A 70 6.23 -12.39 10.49
C ALA A 70 5.57 -12.27 9.09
N THR A 71 4.24 -12.28 9.00
CA THR A 71 3.52 -12.02 7.74
C THR A 71 3.37 -10.52 7.50
N VAL A 72 2.91 -9.77 8.52
CA VAL A 72 2.76 -8.32 8.45
C VAL A 72 4.09 -7.60 8.25
N GLY A 73 5.15 -7.99 8.96
CA GLY A 73 6.48 -7.36 8.80
C GLY A 73 7.12 -7.64 7.44
N ALA A 74 6.79 -8.75 6.78
CA ALA A 74 7.26 -9.05 5.43
C ALA A 74 6.53 -8.19 4.40
N ALA A 75 5.22 -8.01 4.58
CA ALA A 75 4.43 -7.06 3.80
C ALA A 75 4.94 -5.62 4.00
N ASN A 76 5.20 -5.23 5.25
CA ASN A 76 5.68 -3.90 5.61
C ASN A 76 7.04 -3.57 5.02
N SER A 77 8.01 -4.48 5.12
CA SER A 77 9.34 -4.28 4.53
C SER A 77 9.27 -4.18 3.00
N MET A 78 8.44 -4.96 2.32
CA MET A 78 8.21 -4.77 0.89
C MET A 78 7.49 -3.44 0.58
N ARG A 79 6.57 -2.98 1.43
CA ARG A 79 5.83 -1.72 1.23
C ARG A 79 6.72 -0.50 1.39
N GLN A 80 7.53 -0.43 2.45
CA GLN A 80 8.50 0.65 2.64
C GLN A 80 9.51 0.67 1.50
N ALA A 81 10.08 -0.49 1.14
CA ALA A 81 10.97 -0.62 -0.01
C ALA A 81 10.33 -0.20 -1.36
N ALA A 82 9.01 -0.38 -1.51
CA ALA A 82 8.26 0.07 -2.67
C ALA A 82 7.94 1.58 -2.68
N TRP A 83 7.76 2.18 -1.50
CA TRP A 83 7.33 3.58 -1.34
C TRP A 83 8.52 4.54 -1.09
N GLU A 84 9.71 4.00 -0.80
CA GLU A 84 10.96 4.73 -0.64
C GLU A 84 12.00 4.23 -1.67
N PRO A 85 11.83 4.57 -2.96
CA PRO A 85 12.64 4.01 -4.03
C PRO A 85 14.13 4.32 -3.89
N ASP A 86 14.51 5.45 -3.29
CA ASP A 86 15.93 5.80 -3.08
C ASP A 86 16.63 4.87 -2.07
N ASN A 87 15.93 4.38 -1.05
CA ASN A 87 16.51 3.44 -0.08
C ASN A 87 16.85 2.09 -0.70
N MET A 88 16.08 1.63 -1.71
CA MET A 88 16.43 0.43 -2.49
C MET A 88 17.46 0.70 -3.62
N TRP A 89 17.31 1.81 -4.33
CA TRP A 89 17.93 2.03 -5.64
C TRP A 89 18.96 3.16 -5.67
N GLY A 90 19.32 3.75 -4.52
CA GLY A 90 20.27 4.86 -4.40
C GLY A 90 21.63 4.58 -5.03
N TRP A 91 22.12 3.34 -5.00
CA TRP A 91 23.33 2.90 -5.72
C TRP A 91 23.31 3.22 -7.21
N SER A 92 22.11 3.26 -7.81
CA SER A 92 21.94 3.57 -9.23
C SER A 92 21.94 5.07 -9.50
N ASN A 93 21.65 5.92 -8.51
CA ASN A 93 21.65 7.38 -8.68
C ASN A 93 23.09 7.87 -9.00
N ASP A 94 24.12 7.38 -8.30
CA ASP A 94 25.52 7.68 -8.62
C ASP A 94 25.92 7.24 -10.04
N PHE A 95 25.55 6.00 -10.41
CA PHE A 95 25.82 5.47 -11.76
C PHE A 95 25.10 6.28 -12.85
N MET A 96 23.89 6.72 -12.56
CA MET A 96 23.05 7.55 -13.43
C MET A 96 23.68 8.93 -13.66
N GLU A 97 24.09 9.62 -12.61
CA GLU A 97 24.70 10.95 -12.69
C GLU A 97 26.05 10.89 -13.40
N GLN A 98 26.97 10.05 -12.91
CA GLN A 98 28.32 9.91 -13.46
C GLN A 98 28.29 9.41 -14.92
N GLY A 99 27.45 8.42 -15.22
CA GLY A 99 27.30 7.88 -16.57
C GLY A 99 26.70 8.89 -17.55
N THR A 100 25.69 9.67 -17.12
CA THR A 100 25.03 10.66 -17.99
C THR A 100 25.91 11.89 -18.21
N GLU A 101 26.64 12.37 -17.20
CA GLU A 101 27.53 13.52 -17.34
C GLU A 101 28.68 13.23 -18.33
N VAL A 102 29.34 12.07 -18.18
CA VAL A 102 30.43 11.66 -19.08
C VAL A 102 29.94 11.53 -20.53
N LEU A 103 28.79 10.86 -20.74
CA LEU A 103 28.18 10.73 -22.07
C LEU A 103 27.80 12.10 -22.64
N TYR A 104 27.18 12.98 -21.86
CA TYR A 104 26.82 14.33 -22.30
C TYR A 104 28.04 15.13 -22.74
N ARG A 105 29.07 15.19 -21.88
CA ARG A 105 30.30 15.94 -22.14
C ARG A 105 31.01 15.43 -23.39
N GLN A 106 31.17 14.11 -23.54
CA GLN A 106 31.92 13.52 -24.63
C GLN A 106 31.17 13.57 -25.97
N ILE A 107 29.84 13.42 -25.97
CA ILE A 107 29.01 13.56 -27.18
C ILE A 107 28.97 15.02 -27.65
N PHE A 108 28.65 15.97 -26.78
CA PHE A 108 28.46 17.37 -27.20
C PHE A 108 29.78 18.10 -27.52
N THR A 109 30.88 17.82 -26.83
CA THR A 109 32.16 18.47 -27.16
C THR A 109 32.75 17.97 -28.48
N VAL A 110 32.73 16.66 -28.73
CA VAL A 110 33.34 16.06 -29.94
C VAL A 110 32.39 16.18 -31.13
N PHE A 111 31.19 15.58 -31.05
CA PHE A 111 30.27 15.56 -32.19
C PHE A 111 29.60 16.93 -32.40
N GLY A 112 29.28 17.66 -31.33
CA GLY A 112 28.69 19.00 -31.46
C GLY A 112 29.59 19.97 -32.23
N ALA A 113 30.87 20.08 -31.83
CA ALA A 113 31.84 20.94 -32.52
C ALA A 113 32.05 20.53 -33.99
N VAL A 114 32.21 19.23 -34.27
CA VAL A 114 32.39 18.72 -35.64
C VAL A 114 31.14 18.98 -36.49
N THR A 115 29.94 18.77 -35.93
CA THR A 115 28.68 18.91 -36.67
C THR A 115 28.38 20.38 -36.96
N VAL A 116 28.59 21.29 -36.00
CA VAL A 116 28.50 22.75 -36.22
C VAL A 116 29.54 23.21 -37.24
N GLY A 117 30.78 22.69 -37.17
CA GLY A 117 31.83 22.99 -38.15
C GLY A 117 31.47 22.56 -39.58
N LEU A 118 30.98 21.33 -39.76
CA LEU A 118 30.55 20.81 -41.05
C LEU A 118 29.33 21.56 -41.61
N ILE A 119 28.34 21.89 -40.78
CA ILE A 119 27.17 22.68 -41.19
C ILE A 119 27.60 24.10 -41.58
N GLY A 120 28.46 24.74 -40.78
CA GLY A 120 29.00 26.07 -41.09
C GLY A 120 29.75 26.09 -42.43
N LEU A 121 30.60 25.10 -42.69
CA LEU A 121 31.34 24.97 -43.94
C LEU A 121 30.41 24.68 -45.13
N TYR A 122 29.39 23.83 -44.95
CA TYR A 122 28.35 23.57 -45.94
C TYR A 122 27.55 24.81 -46.31
N LEU A 123 27.14 25.61 -45.31
CA LEU A 123 26.42 26.86 -45.50
C LEU A 123 27.28 27.92 -46.22
N LEU A 124 28.55 28.05 -45.87
CA LEU A 124 29.49 28.95 -46.56
C LEU A 124 29.70 28.55 -48.03
N TRP A 125 29.77 27.24 -48.32
CA TRP A 125 29.87 26.74 -49.68
C TRP A 125 28.59 26.99 -50.48
N ARG A 126 27.42 26.65 -49.91
CA ARG A 126 26.12 26.79 -50.61
C ARG A 126 25.66 28.25 -50.74
N SER A 127 26.09 29.14 -49.85
CA SER A 127 25.92 30.60 -49.96
C SER A 127 26.42 31.13 -51.31
N ARG A 128 27.53 30.60 -51.85
CA ARG A 128 28.06 30.99 -53.17
C ARG A 128 27.23 30.50 -54.37
N GLN A 129 26.28 29.60 -54.16
CA GLN A 129 25.45 29.00 -55.21
C GLN A 129 24.02 29.58 -55.26
N ALA A 130 23.71 30.59 -54.42
CA ALA A 130 22.39 31.24 -54.28
C ALA A 130 21.22 30.31 -53.88
N ASP A 131 21.52 29.04 -53.56
CA ASP A 131 20.58 27.95 -53.46
C ASP A 131 19.99 27.83 -52.04
N MET A 132 19.39 28.93 -51.55
CA MET A 132 19.03 29.11 -50.14
C MET A 132 17.97 28.12 -49.62
N ASN A 133 17.03 27.70 -50.46
CA ASN A 133 15.90 26.86 -50.04
C ASN A 133 16.35 25.50 -49.47
N ASN A 134 17.39 24.91 -50.09
CA ASN A 134 17.99 23.64 -49.65
C ASN A 134 18.96 23.81 -48.46
N ALA A 135 19.50 25.01 -48.25
CA ALA A 135 20.31 25.32 -47.07
C ALA A 135 19.43 25.36 -45.81
N VAL A 136 18.27 26.00 -45.89
CA VAL A 136 17.28 26.10 -44.79
C VAL A 136 16.81 24.72 -44.34
N THR A 137 16.46 23.81 -45.27
CA THR A 137 16.02 22.45 -44.91
C THR A 137 17.13 21.64 -44.24
N THR A 138 18.38 21.78 -44.68
CA THR A 138 19.53 21.07 -44.08
C THR A 138 19.79 21.54 -42.64
N VAL A 139 19.70 22.85 -42.38
CA VAL A 139 19.81 23.41 -41.02
C VAL A 139 18.63 22.97 -40.15
N ALA A 140 17.41 23.00 -40.68
CA ALA A 140 16.22 22.53 -39.96
C ALA A 140 16.34 21.05 -39.53
N TRP A 141 16.83 20.18 -40.42
CA TRP A 141 17.12 18.78 -40.10
C TRP A 141 18.21 18.63 -39.04
N ALA A 142 19.28 19.40 -39.11
CA ALA A 142 20.34 19.36 -38.09
C ALA A 142 19.84 19.81 -36.70
N VAL A 143 19.04 20.87 -36.64
CA VAL A 143 18.41 21.34 -35.40
C VAL A 143 17.42 20.29 -34.86
N LEU A 144 16.62 19.66 -35.73
CA LEU A 144 15.71 18.57 -35.34
C LEU A 144 16.49 17.39 -34.75
N ILE A 145 17.58 16.95 -35.38
CA ILE A 145 18.44 15.87 -34.86
C ILE A 145 19.06 16.27 -33.52
N LEU A 146 19.54 17.51 -33.37
CA LEU A 146 20.10 18.01 -32.10
C LEU A 146 19.06 17.98 -30.97
N VAL A 147 17.82 18.42 -31.24
CA VAL A 147 16.70 18.34 -30.29
C VAL A 147 16.37 16.90 -29.94
N LEU A 148 16.32 16.00 -30.93
CA LEU A 148 16.02 14.58 -30.73
C LEU A 148 17.11 13.89 -29.88
N VAL A 149 18.38 14.11 -30.18
CA VAL A 149 19.51 13.61 -29.37
C VAL A 149 19.46 14.16 -27.95
N THR A 150 19.20 15.46 -27.78
CA THR A 150 19.06 16.09 -26.45
C THR A 150 17.90 15.47 -25.66
N ALA A 151 16.76 15.19 -26.31
CA ALA A 151 15.63 14.53 -25.70
C ALA A 151 15.96 13.10 -25.26
N VAL A 152 16.64 12.32 -26.11
CA VAL A 152 17.08 10.95 -25.79
C VAL A 152 18.08 10.92 -24.63
N VAL A 153 19.00 11.88 -24.54
CA VAL A 153 19.98 11.97 -23.44
C VAL A 153 19.35 12.43 -22.13
N ARG A 154 18.32 13.29 -22.15
CA ARG A 154 17.60 13.74 -20.94
C ARG A 154 16.49 12.80 -20.48
N TRP A 155 15.99 11.92 -21.36
CA TRP A 155 14.90 11.01 -21.08
C TRP A 155 15.12 10.13 -19.84
N PRO A 156 16.32 9.61 -19.52
CA PRO A 156 16.56 8.81 -18.32
C PRO A 156 16.16 9.49 -17.00
N VAL A 157 16.70 10.69 -16.75
CA VAL A 157 16.40 11.47 -15.53
C VAL A 157 14.92 11.84 -15.49
N LYS A 158 14.37 12.27 -16.64
CA LYS A 158 12.93 12.55 -16.79
C LYS A 158 12.04 11.34 -16.51
N ALA A 159 12.47 10.13 -16.87
CA ALA A 159 11.69 8.91 -16.66
C ALA A 159 11.68 8.49 -15.19
N ALA A 160 12.80 8.66 -14.47
CA ALA A 160 12.84 8.51 -13.02
C ALA A 160 11.89 9.53 -12.35
N GLU A 161 12.07 10.82 -12.63
CA GLU A 161 11.24 11.94 -12.11
C GLU A 161 9.72 11.69 -12.30
N TYR A 162 9.30 11.19 -13.47
CA TYR A 162 7.88 10.84 -13.70
C TYR A 162 7.41 9.60 -12.95
N THR A 163 8.31 8.66 -12.63
CA THR A 163 7.97 7.48 -11.80
C THR A 163 7.83 7.88 -10.32
N ASP A 164 8.69 8.78 -9.86
CA ASP A 164 8.62 9.33 -8.50
C ASP A 164 7.35 10.17 -8.34
N GLN A 165 7.05 11.06 -9.30
CA GLN A 165 5.77 11.79 -9.37
C GLN A 165 4.57 10.82 -9.40
N ALA A 166 4.62 9.75 -10.19
CA ALA A 166 3.58 8.72 -10.21
C ALA A 166 3.37 8.07 -8.84
N LEU A 167 4.44 7.81 -8.09
CA LEU A 167 4.36 7.27 -6.73
C LEU A 167 3.71 8.28 -5.75
N THR A 168 4.08 9.57 -5.82
CA THR A 168 3.53 10.63 -4.94
C THR A 168 2.02 10.80 -5.04
N ILE A 169 1.40 10.47 -6.18
CA ILE A 169 -0.07 10.50 -6.34
C ILE A 169 -0.78 9.59 -5.30
N GLY A 170 -0.19 8.42 -5.00
CA GLY A 170 -0.69 7.55 -3.95
C GLY A 170 -0.32 8.07 -2.56
N MET A 171 0.96 8.41 -2.36
CA MET A 171 1.51 8.79 -1.05
C MET A 171 0.87 10.05 -0.46
N ASN A 172 0.63 11.08 -1.27
CA ASN A 172 -0.03 12.31 -0.81
C ASN A 172 -1.49 12.07 -0.39
N LEU A 173 -2.10 10.98 -0.83
CA LEU A 173 -3.44 10.57 -0.39
C LEU A 173 -3.39 9.76 0.91
N SER A 174 -2.26 9.14 1.26
CA SER A 174 -2.17 8.30 2.47
C SER A 174 -2.21 9.14 3.73
N THR A 175 -1.51 10.27 3.76
CA THR A 175 -1.52 11.23 4.87
C THR A 175 -2.86 11.96 5.03
N VAL A 176 -3.75 11.91 4.03
CA VAL A 176 -5.08 12.53 4.08
C VAL A 176 -6.17 11.52 4.44
N LEU A 177 -6.16 10.32 3.83
CA LEU A 177 -7.17 9.30 4.08
C LEU A 177 -6.89 8.49 5.35
N ILE A 178 -5.62 8.18 5.60
CA ILE A 178 -5.17 7.34 6.71
C ILE A 178 -4.75 8.21 7.90
N ASN A 179 -5.56 9.24 8.20
CA ASN A 179 -5.43 9.98 9.45
C ASN A 179 -5.91 9.11 10.61
N ASP A 180 -5.11 9.17 11.67
CA ASP A 180 -5.24 8.47 12.94
C ASP A 180 -5.49 9.55 14.01
N ASP A 181 -6.34 9.28 15.00
CA ASP A 181 -6.69 10.25 16.04
C ASP A 181 -5.43 10.66 16.85
N GLN A 182 -4.38 9.83 16.82
CA GLN A 182 -3.05 10.11 17.39
C GLN A 182 -2.30 11.33 16.79
N VAL A 183 -2.72 11.88 15.64
CA VAL A 183 -2.14 13.12 15.06
C VAL A 183 -3.02 14.36 15.25
N GLU A 184 -4.12 14.27 16.00
CA GLU A 184 -4.94 15.44 16.27
C GLU A 184 -4.16 16.51 17.06
N GLY A 185 -4.13 17.74 16.52
CA GLY A 185 -3.35 18.86 17.07
C GLY A 185 -1.86 18.88 16.71
N CYS A 186 -1.32 17.85 16.05
CA CYS A 186 0.08 17.79 15.63
C CYS A 186 0.30 18.63 14.35
N ILE A 187 1.45 19.31 14.25
CA ILE A 187 1.82 20.00 13.00
C ILE A 187 2.51 19.03 12.02
N ARG A 188 2.42 19.32 10.73
CA ARG A 188 3.10 18.56 9.67
C ARG A 188 3.77 19.50 8.68
N GLU A 189 5.10 19.37 8.53
CA GLU A 189 5.88 20.04 7.48
C GLU A 189 6.50 18.95 6.57
N ASP A 190 6.27 19.03 5.26
CA ASP A 190 6.83 18.06 4.31
C ASP A 190 8.35 18.24 4.16
N GLY A 191 9.10 17.13 4.24
CA GLY A 191 10.55 17.14 4.08
C GLY A 191 11.32 17.65 5.30
N MET A 192 10.77 17.47 6.50
CA MET A 192 11.39 17.91 7.76
C MET A 192 12.82 17.39 7.94
N THR A 193 13.74 18.30 8.26
CA THR A 193 15.13 18.01 8.62
C THR A 193 15.31 18.00 10.14
N GLN A 194 16.38 17.34 10.63
CA GLN A 194 16.71 17.33 12.06
C GLN A 194 16.84 18.75 12.63
N ASP A 195 17.62 19.62 12.00
CA ASP A 195 17.82 21.01 12.44
C ASP A 195 16.48 21.79 12.59
N ARG A 196 15.50 21.52 11.71
CA ARG A 196 14.17 22.16 11.73
C ARG A 196 13.27 21.56 12.81
N TYR A 197 13.36 20.25 13.04
CA TYR A 197 12.69 19.57 14.12
C TYR A 197 13.18 20.08 15.49
N ASP A 198 14.51 20.14 15.66
CA ASP A 198 15.15 20.65 16.88
C ASP A 198 14.76 22.12 17.14
N GLU A 199 14.74 22.98 16.11
CA GLU A 199 14.25 24.37 16.19
C GLU A 199 12.79 24.44 16.68
N LEU A 200 11.91 23.59 16.14
CA LEU A 200 10.50 23.57 16.50
C LEU A 200 10.29 23.10 17.96
N LYS A 201 11.08 22.13 18.43
CA LYS A 201 11.06 21.67 19.83
C LYS A 201 11.61 22.74 20.78
N GLU A 202 12.73 23.39 20.46
CA GLU A 202 13.29 24.46 21.28
C GLU A 202 12.31 25.64 21.44
N LEU A 203 11.56 25.97 20.39
CA LEU A 203 10.60 27.09 20.40
C LEU A 203 9.28 26.79 21.13
N ASN A 204 8.79 25.54 21.10
CA ASN A 204 7.44 25.19 21.57
C ASN A 204 7.43 24.24 22.79
N GLY A 205 8.58 23.66 23.16
CA GLY A 205 8.74 22.66 24.23
C GLY A 205 8.72 21.22 23.72
N GLU A 206 9.29 20.31 24.51
CA GLU A 206 9.44 18.87 24.18
C GLU A 206 8.10 18.18 23.87
N ASP A 207 7.01 18.55 24.58
CA ASP A 207 5.67 17.99 24.39
C ASP A 207 4.97 18.43 23.09
N PHE A 208 5.52 19.41 22.36
CA PHE A 208 4.92 19.91 21.13
C PHE A 208 4.87 18.83 20.04
N CYS A 209 3.68 18.43 19.60
CA CYS A 209 3.52 17.30 18.70
C CYS A 209 3.82 17.64 17.24
N ILE A 210 4.67 16.82 16.60
CA ILE A 210 5.10 16.99 15.21
C ILE A 210 4.92 15.67 14.47
N ASP A 211 4.06 15.61 13.45
CA ASP A 211 3.91 14.41 12.60
C ASP A 211 5.02 14.37 11.54
N THR A 212 6.16 13.79 11.92
CA THR A 212 7.34 13.60 11.05
C THR A 212 7.14 12.50 9.99
N ARG A 213 6.12 11.66 10.17
CA ARG A 213 5.99 10.36 9.50
C ARG A 213 5.78 10.52 8.00
N ASN A 214 6.57 9.80 7.20
CA ASN A 214 6.33 9.71 5.77
C ASN A 214 5.11 8.80 5.47
N ALA A 215 4.66 8.77 4.22
CA ALA A 215 3.53 7.94 3.80
C ALA A 215 3.69 6.44 4.11
N SER A 216 4.92 5.92 3.98
CA SER A 216 5.25 4.51 4.24
C SER A 216 5.08 4.17 5.72
N VAL A 217 5.55 5.08 6.61
CA VAL A 217 5.47 4.93 8.06
C VAL A 217 4.04 5.08 8.57
N VAL A 218 3.25 6.05 8.06
CA VAL A 218 1.81 6.17 8.37
C VAL A 218 1.05 4.88 8.01
N ALA A 219 1.36 4.29 6.85
CA ALA A 219 0.83 2.99 6.46
C ALA A 219 1.32 1.86 7.40
N SER A 220 2.60 1.86 7.80
CA SER A 220 3.16 0.89 8.75
C SER A 220 2.47 0.94 10.13
N ASP A 221 2.30 2.13 10.70
CA ASP A 221 1.58 2.35 11.95
C ASP A 221 0.13 1.88 11.87
N THR A 222 -0.57 2.23 10.79
CA THR A 222 -1.96 1.82 10.59
C THR A 222 -2.11 0.31 10.57
N VAL A 223 -1.21 -0.40 9.88
CA VAL A 223 -1.24 -1.86 9.81
C VAL A 223 -0.81 -2.49 11.15
N ALA A 224 0.20 -1.94 11.82
CA ALA A 224 0.64 -2.42 13.13
C ALA A 224 -0.46 -2.22 14.20
N GLY A 225 -1.13 -1.07 14.22
CA GLY A 225 -2.27 -0.79 15.08
C GLY A 225 -3.46 -1.71 14.79
N GLN A 226 -3.97 -1.68 13.56
CA GLN A 226 -5.25 -2.31 13.22
C GLN A 226 -5.14 -3.82 12.98
N VAL A 227 -4.02 -4.33 12.46
CA VAL A 227 -3.85 -5.77 12.17
C VAL A 227 -3.14 -6.50 13.31
N LEU A 228 -2.08 -5.94 13.89
CA LEU A 228 -1.32 -6.62 14.95
C LEU A 228 -1.82 -6.27 16.36
N TYR A 229 -1.92 -4.99 16.72
CA TYR A 229 -2.22 -4.57 18.09
C TYR A 229 -3.66 -4.89 18.51
N GLN A 230 -4.67 -4.60 17.67
CA GLN A 230 -6.05 -5.00 17.96
C GLN A 230 -6.22 -6.52 18.09
N ASN A 231 -5.52 -7.32 17.27
CA ASN A 231 -5.58 -8.77 17.40
C ASN A 231 -4.72 -9.30 18.57
N TRP A 232 -3.63 -8.62 18.93
CA TRP A 232 -2.87 -8.89 20.15
C TRP A 232 -3.74 -8.71 21.39
N LEU A 233 -4.50 -7.60 21.48
CA LEU A 233 -5.47 -7.37 22.57
C LEU A 233 -6.53 -8.46 22.62
N ARG A 234 -7.14 -8.80 21.48
CA ARG A 234 -8.12 -9.89 21.38
C ARG A 234 -7.55 -11.23 21.88
N THR A 235 -6.31 -11.56 21.54
CA THR A 235 -5.68 -12.80 22.02
C THR A 235 -5.18 -12.73 23.46
N MET A 236 -4.83 -11.56 23.97
CA MET A 236 -4.34 -11.38 25.35
C MET A 236 -5.45 -11.23 26.38
N LEU A 237 -6.49 -10.46 26.08
CA LEU A 237 -7.56 -10.08 27.01
C LEU A 237 -8.93 -10.64 26.61
N GLY A 238 -9.07 -11.23 25.43
CA GLY A 238 -10.35 -11.75 24.92
C GLY A 238 -11.25 -10.67 24.31
N GLN A 239 -10.77 -9.43 24.28
CA GLN A 239 -11.53 -8.20 24.01
C GLN A 239 -10.72 -7.29 23.07
N SER A 240 -11.40 -6.48 22.25
CA SER A 240 -10.80 -5.31 21.57
C SER A 240 -11.10 -4.03 22.36
N GLU A 241 -10.53 -2.88 21.97
CA GLU A 241 -10.72 -1.55 22.62
C GLU A 241 -12.12 -0.95 22.38
N GLU A 242 -13.16 -1.78 22.39
CA GLU A 242 -14.55 -1.35 22.22
C GLU A 242 -15.03 -0.55 23.43
N VAL A 243 -15.55 0.64 23.14
CA VAL A 243 -16.12 1.59 24.11
C VAL A 243 -17.49 2.04 23.65
N THR A 244 -18.38 2.26 24.61
CA THR A 244 -19.66 2.94 24.36
C THR A 244 -19.55 4.37 24.86
N PHE A 245 -19.85 5.33 23.98
CA PHE A 245 -19.87 6.75 24.32
C PHE A 245 -21.24 7.18 24.84
N GLN A 246 -21.26 8.21 25.70
CA GLN A 246 -22.50 8.84 26.12
C GLN A 246 -23.05 9.71 24.99
N GLU A 247 -24.25 9.42 24.50
CA GLU A 247 -24.94 10.29 23.54
C GLU A 247 -26.01 11.15 24.23
N ARG A 248 -26.16 12.39 23.76
CA ARG A 248 -27.29 13.28 24.06
C ARG A 248 -27.81 13.86 22.74
N ASP A 249 -29.09 13.67 22.47
CA ASP A 249 -29.78 14.13 21.25
C ASP A 249 -29.14 13.66 19.92
N GLY A 250 -28.32 12.59 19.95
CA GLY A 250 -27.61 12.02 18.80
C GLY A 250 -26.20 12.57 18.59
N GLU A 251 -25.70 13.42 19.50
CA GLU A 251 -24.31 13.88 19.54
C GLU A 251 -23.59 13.25 20.74
N VAL A 252 -22.30 12.95 20.58
CA VAL A 252 -21.47 12.42 21.68
C VAL A 252 -21.24 13.54 22.71
N VAL A 253 -21.47 13.22 23.98
CA VAL A 253 -21.23 14.15 25.09
C VAL A 253 -19.74 14.21 25.37
N GLU A 254 -19.18 15.40 25.28
CA GLU A 254 -17.79 15.69 25.67
C GLU A 254 -17.69 16.08 27.16
N ASP A 255 -16.53 15.81 27.77
CA ASP A 255 -16.16 16.28 29.11
C ASP A 255 -15.73 17.76 29.12
N ALA A 256 -15.21 18.26 30.24
CA ALA A 256 -14.79 19.66 30.35
C ALA A 256 -13.48 19.94 29.57
N GLU A 257 -12.78 18.88 29.19
CA GLU A 257 -11.51 18.85 28.49
C GLU A 257 -11.69 18.58 26.98
N GLY A 258 -12.93 18.34 26.52
CA GLY A 258 -13.27 18.09 25.11
C GLY A 258 -13.18 16.64 24.66
N ASN A 259 -12.99 15.68 25.58
CA ASN A 259 -12.92 14.26 25.24
C ASN A 259 -14.31 13.61 25.32
N PRO A 260 -14.64 12.63 24.45
CA PRO A 260 -15.93 11.95 24.49
C PRO A 260 -16.09 11.11 25.77
N VAL A 261 -17.19 11.32 26.49
CA VAL A 261 -17.48 10.63 27.76
C VAL A 261 -17.81 9.16 27.50
N VAL A 262 -16.98 8.26 28.02
CA VAL A 262 -17.20 6.81 27.91
C VAL A 262 -18.13 6.32 29.02
N THR A 263 -19.21 5.61 28.66
CA THR A 263 -20.17 5.01 29.61
C THR A 263 -19.83 3.58 29.98
N GLU A 264 -19.32 2.82 29.01
CA GLU A 264 -18.89 1.43 29.20
C GLU A 264 -17.54 1.23 28.51
N SER A 265 -16.55 0.75 29.25
CA SER A 265 -15.19 0.44 28.80
C SER A 265 -14.76 -0.90 29.36
N ASN A 266 -13.93 -1.63 28.61
CA ASN A 266 -13.42 -2.94 29.01
C ASN A 266 -11.93 -2.91 29.39
N ALA A 267 -11.38 -4.07 29.79
CA ALA A 267 -9.99 -4.17 30.21
C ALA A 267 -9.00 -3.87 29.07
N ALA A 268 -9.36 -4.15 27.82
CA ALA A 268 -8.52 -3.83 26.65
C ALA A 268 -8.38 -2.33 26.44
N TYR A 269 -9.47 -1.55 26.49
CA TYR A 269 -9.39 -0.09 26.39
C TYR A 269 -8.64 0.56 27.55
N LYS A 270 -8.91 0.13 28.80
CA LYS A 270 -8.32 0.75 30.00
C LYS A 270 -6.82 0.42 30.18
N TYR A 271 -6.43 -0.83 29.92
CA TYR A 271 -5.09 -1.35 30.24
C TYR A 271 -4.25 -1.78 29.03
N GLY A 272 -4.83 -1.90 27.83
CA GLY A 272 -4.15 -2.38 26.62
C GLY A 272 -2.85 -1.62 26.30
N PRO A 273 -2.87 -0.27 26.20
CA PRO A 273 -1.69 0.52 25.90
C PRO A 273 -0.60 0.38 26.97
N ALA A 274 -1.03 0.27 28.24
CA ALA A 274 -0.16 0.11 29.40
C ALA A 274 0.57 -1.24 29.40
N LEU A 275 -0.18 -2.33 29.20
CA LEU A 275 0.35 -3.69 29.11
C LEU A 275 1.33 -3.81 27.94
N PHE A 276 1.00 -3.21 26.78
CA PHE A 276 1.86 -3.24 25.61
C PHE A 276 3.18 -2.48 25.86
N ALA A 277 3.12 -1.31 26.48
CA ALA A 277 4.30 -0.53 26.87
C ALA A 277 5.16 -1.23 27.93
N ALA A 278 4.57 -2.06 28.79
CA ALA A 278 5.30 -2.84 29.80
C ALA A 278 6.11 -4.00 29.17
N GLN A 279 5.57 -4.70 28.18
CA GLN A 279 6.25 -5.85 27.57
C GLN A 279 7.23 -5.49 26.43
N ALA A 280 7.25 -4.23 26.00
CA ALA A 280 8.02 -3.73 24.86
C ALA A 280 8.99 -2.62 25.27
N PHE A 281 10.21 -2.63 24.70
CA PHE A 281 11.02 -1.43 24.61
C PHE A 281 10.54 -0.60 23.42
N SER A 282 10.28 0.68 23.65
CA SER A 282 10.26 1.68 22.58
C SER A 282 11.67 1.91 22.04
N TRP A 283 11.80 2.46 20.84
CA TRP A 283 13.12 2.72 20.24
C TRP A 283 14.03 3.57 21.12
N ARG A 284 13.46 4.61 21.76
CA ARG A 284 14.17 5.49 22.71
C ARG A 284 14.66 4.74 23.96
N GLU A 285 13.85 3.82 24.50
CA GLU A 285 14.25 2.99 25.64
C GLU A 285 15.27 1.90 25.27
N ASP A 286 15.23 1.37 24.05
CA ASP A 286 16.23 0.40 23.54
C ASP A 286 17.59 1.08 23.33
N GLU A 287 17.60 2.33 22.88
CA GLU A 287 18.79 3.19 22.80
C GLU A 287 19.36 3.50 24.20
N GLU A 288 18.53 4.00 25.14
CA GLU A 288 18.92 4.19 26.55
C GLU A 288 19.46 2.90 27.20
N ALA A 289 18.89 1.74 26.87
CA ALA A 289 19.31 0.43 27.35
C ALA A 289 20.60 -0.08 26.68
N GLY A 290 20.95 0.45 25.50
CA GLY A 290 22.20 0.15 24.79
C GLY A 290 23.43 0.72 25.49
N ASP A 291 23.32 1.91 26.07
CA ASP A 291 24.43 2.65 26.67
C ASP A 291 24.95 2.05 27.99
N SER A 292 24.10 1.35 28.76
CA SER A 292 24.53 0.72 30.01
C SER A 292 23.71 -0.51 30.41
N PRO A 293 24.37 -1.64 30.77
CA PRO A 293 23.71 -2.78 31.40
C PRO A 293 22.92 -2.44 32.67
N THR A 294 23.32 -1.41 33.43
CA THR A 294 22.58 -1.00 34.64
C THR A 294 21.29 -0.26 34.31
N VAL A 295 21.29 0.57 33.27
CA VAL A 295 20.09 1.27 32.76
C VAL A 295 19.12 0.25 32.19
N ARG A 296 19.61 -0.68 31.36
CA ARG A 296 18.83 -1.79 30.82
C ARG A 296 18.14 -2.61 31.90
N ASN A 297 18.88 -3.06 32.92
CA ASN A 297 18.31 -3.89 33.98
C ASN A 297 17.25 -3.10 34.79
N ARG A 298 17.52 -1.83 35.13
CA ARG A 298 16.53 -0.95 35.78
C ARG A 298 15.25 -0.80 34.95
N LEU A 299 15.36 -0.56 33.64
CA LEU A 299 14.19 -0.43 32.77
C LEU A 299 13.40 -1.74 32.65
N ILE A 300 14.07 -2.90 32.66
CA ILE A 300 13.42 -4.22 32.72
C ILE A 300 12.67 -4.36 34.05
N GLU A 301 13.30 -4.06 35.19
CA GLU A 301 12.67 -4.15 36.52
C GLU A 301 11.45 -3.21 36.65
N GLU A 302 11.56 -1.94 36.19
CA GLU A 302 10.45 -0.97 36.12
C GLU A 302 9.27 -1.53 35.29
N LYS A 303 9.55 -2.08 34.11
CA LYS A 303 8.55 -2.68 33.21
C LYS A 303 7.91 -3.95 33.77
N GLN A 304 8.70 -4.82 34.40
CA GLN A 304 8.23 -6.03 35.09
C GLN A 304 7.29 -5.71 36.25
N GLU A 305 7.61 -4.70 37.05
CA GLU A 305 6.76 -4.24 38.15
C GLU A 305 5.45 -3.63 37.63
N LEU A 306 5.53 -2.75 36.63
CA LEU A 306 4.37 -2.15 35.98
C LEU A 306 3.43 -3.21 35.40
N TRP A 307 3.96 -4.23 34.71
CA TRP A 307 3.19 -5.38 34.23
C TRP A 307 2.46 -6.12 35.36
N ARG A 308 3.16 -6.47 36.45
CA ARG A 308 2.56 -7.15 37.61
C ARG A 308 1.42 -6.34 38.22
N ASN A 309 1.62 -5.03 38.37
CA ASN A 309 0.64 -4.14 38.98
C ASN A 309 -0.62 -4.01 38.10
N LEU A 310 -0.48 -3.88 36.77
CA LEU A 310 -1.60 -3.86 35.84
C LEU A 310 -2.38 -5.18 35.85
N VAL A 311 -1.68 -6.32 35.78
CA VAL A 311 -2.32 -7.65 35.80
C VAL A 311 -3.07 -7.91 37.10
N ALA A 312 -2.56 -7.41 38.24
CA ALA A 312 -3.27 -7.49 39.52
C ALA A 312 -4.54 -6.62 39.56
N GLN A 313 -4.54 -5.45 38.92
CA GLN A 313 -5.75 -4.61 38.79
C GLN A 313 -6.78 -5.26 37.85
N ILE A 314 -6.34 -5.84 36.74
CA ILE A 314 -7.22 -6.61 35.84
C ILE A 314 -7.83 -7.80 36.58
N GLN A 315 -7.08 -8.49 37.45
CA GLN A 315 -7.62 -9.60 38.26
C GLN A 315 -8.80 -9.19 39.15
N THR A 316 -8.82 -7.95 39.66
CA THR A 316 -9.88 -7.46 40.54
C THR A 316 -11.05 -6.82 39.78
N GLU A 317 -10.80 -6.19 38.64
CA GLU A 317 -11.83 -5.50 37.84
C GLU A 317 -12.47 -6.38 36.75
N ASP A 318 -11.69 -7.22 36.06
CA ASP A 318 -12.15 -8.11 34.99
C ASP A 318 -11.52 -9.53 35.13
N PRO A 319 -12.14 -10.42 35.93
CA PRO A 319 -11.70 -11.80 36.07
C PRO A 319 -11.73 -12.62 34.78
N GLU A 320 -12.49 -12.20 33.76
CA GLU A 320 -12.59 -12.88 32.46
C GLU A 320 -11.38 -12.54 31.59
N ALA A 321 -11.03 -11.26 31.47
CA ALA A 321 -9.78 -10.83 30.84
C ALA A 321 -8.56 -11.39 31.58
N TYR A 322 -8.59 -11.44 32.93
CA TYR A 322 -7.53 -12.09 33.72
C TYR A 322 -7.38 -13.59 33.38
N ALA A 323 -8.47 -14.33 33.22
CA ALA A 323 -8.43 -15.74 32.83
C ALA A 323 -7.81 -15.95 31.43
N ASN A 324 -7.97 -14.98 30.52
CA ASN A 324 -7.37 -15.05 29.20
C ASN A 324 -5.87 -14.69 29.22
N ILE A 325 -5.46 -13.60 29.88
CA ILE A 325 -4.04 -13.21 29.95
C ILE A 325 -3.19 -14.24 30.72
N SER A 326 -3.77 -14.89 31.73
CA SER A 326 -3.19 -16.04 32.45
C SER A 326 -3.29 -17.39 31.72
N GLY A 327 -3.71 -17.41 30.45
CA GLY A 327 -3.64 -18.61 29.60
C GLY A 327 -4.56 -19.75 30.05
N GLN A 328 -5.49 -19.51 30.99
CA GLN A 328 -6.49 -20.50 31.42
C GLN A 328 -7.48 -20.80 30.29
N ARG A 329 -7.76 -19.79 29.45
CA ARG A 329 -8.63 -19.89 28.27
C ARG A 329 -7.86 -20.24 26.98
N ALA A 330 -6.99 -21.23 27.05
CA ALA A 330 -6.04 -21.55 25.97
C ALA A 330 -6.70 -21.73 24.58
N TRP A 331 -7.88 -22.35 24.50
CA TRP A 331 -8.59 -22.54 23.22
C TRP A 331 -9.18 -21.24 22.64
N GLU A 332 -9.55 -20.27 23.46
CA GLU A 332 -9.98 -18.94 23.00
C GLU A 332 -8.77 -18.14 22.47
N ARG A 333 -7.61 -18.29 23.12
CA ARG A 333 -6.33 -17.76 22.62
C ARG A 333 -5.93 -18.37 21.28
N THR A 334 -6.06 -19.69 21.11
CA THR A 334 -5.83 -20.34 19.80
C THR A 334 -6.81 -19.82 18.75
N GLY A 335 -8.11 -19.75 19.07
CA GLY A 335 -9.12 -19.25 18.12
C GLY A 335 -8.85 -17.81 17.65
N THR A 336 -8.46 -16.92 18.56
CA THR A 336 -8.11 -15.53 18.24
C THR A 336 -6.74 -15.40 17.56
N GLY A 337 -5.73 -16.18 17.97
CA GLY A 337 -4.42 -16.23 17.32
C GLY A 337 -4.48 -16.71 15.88
N PHE A 338 -5.29 -17.75 15.61
CA PHE A 338 -5.59 -18.20 14.25
C PHE A 338 -6.32 -17.11 13.42
N LEU A 339 -7.27 -16.37 14.01
CA LEU A 339 -7.92 -15.25 13.33
C LEU A 339 -6.94 -14.08 13.06
N ALA A 340 -6.00 -13.81 13.97
CA ALA A 340 -4.92 -12.85 13.76
C ALA A 340 -4.05 -13.25 12.56
N LEU A 341 -3.67 -14.52 12.48
CA LEU A 341 -2.94 -15.09 11.35
C LEU A 341 -3.71 -14.99 10.03
N LEU A 342 -4.99 -15.33 10.00
CA LEU A 342 -5.83 -15.16 8.80
C LEU A 342 -5.97 -13.70 8.39
N THR A 343 -6.13 -12.78 9.35
CA THR A 343 -6.16 -11.33 9.11
C THR A 343 -4.85 -10.89 8.45
N ALA A 344 -3.72 -11.26 9.04
CA ALA A 344 -2.38 -10.92 8.53
C ALA A 344 -2.16 -11.47 7.11
N ILE A 345 -2.54 -12.71 6.82
CA ILE A 345 -2.40 -13.31 5.49
C ILE A 345 -3.30 -12.61 4.47
N PHE A 346 -4.60 -12.47 4.73
CA PHE A 346 -5.53 -11.88 3.77
C PHE A 346 -5.26 -10.39 3.52
N PHE A 347 -4.83 -9.66 4.54
CA PHE A 347 -4.34 -8.30 4.40
C PHE A 347 -3.08 -8.24 3.53
N SER A 348 -2.08 -9.05 3.87
CA SER A 348 -0.76 -8.99 3.24
C SER A 348 -0.75 -9.46 1.79
N LEU A 349 -1.66 -10.36 1.38
CA LEU A 349 -1.70 -10.89 0.01
C LEU A 349 -1.82 -9.79 -1.06
N PHE A 350 -2.72 -8.81 -0.85
CA PHE A 350 -2.87 -7.70 -1.80
C PHE A 350 -1.75 -6.67 -1.64
N ASP A 351 -1.40 -6.31 -0.40
CA ASP A 351 -0.36 -5.32 -0.07
C ASP A 351 1.04 -5.72 -0.61
N LEU A 352 1.44 -6.99 -0.41
CA LEU A 352 2.64 -7.59 -1.01
C LEU A 352 2.59 -7.50 -2.54
N THR A 353 1.45 -7.84 -3.14
CA THR A 353 1.30 -7.80 -4.61
C THR A 353 1.46 -6.39 -5.16
N ALA A 354 0.80 -5.40 -4.55
CA ALA A 354 0.91 -4.00 -4.97
C ALA A 354 2.35 -3.51 -4.83
N SER A 355 3.00 -3.79 -3.69
CA SER A 355 4.39 -3.43 -3.41
C SER A 355 5.36 -4.06 -4.42
N ILE A 356 5.24 -5.36 -4.70
CA ILE A 356 6.05 -6.07 -5.71
C ILE A 356 5.86 -5.46 -7.11
N LEU A 357 4.64 -5.04 -7.47
CA LEU A 357 4.36 -4.43 -8.78
C LEU A 357 4.90 -3.00 -8.89
N ILE A 358 4.91 -2.24 -7.80
CA ILE A 358 5.57 -0.93 -7.73
C ILE A 358 7.09 -1.10 -7.90
N ILE A 359 7.71 -2.01 -7.13
CA ILE A 359 9.14 -2.35 -7.24
C ILE A 359 9.48 -2.81 -8.67
N LEU A 360 8.67 -3.69 -9.27
CA LEU A 360 8.83 -4.13 -10.66
C LEU A 360 8.75 -2.95 -11.65
N GLY A 361 7.85 -1.99 -11.39
CA GLY A 361 7.72 -0.77 -12.19
C GLY A 361 8.98 0.08 -12.16
N PHE A 362 9.49 0.41 -10.97
CA PHE A 362 10.77 1.10 -10.79
C PHE A 362 11.93 0.34 -11.44
N MET A 363 12.00 -0.97 -11.22
CA MET A 363 13.00 -1.86 -11.80
C MET A 363 12.99 -1.80 -13.34
N ILE A 364 11.80 -1.82 -13.97
CA ILE A 364 11.64 -1.66 -15.43
C ILE A 364 12.18 -0.31 -15.90
N VAL A 365 11.86 0.80 -15.21
CA VAL A 365 12.36 2.13 -15.58
C VAL A 365 13.88 2.17 -15.49
N ARG A 366 14.47 1.69 -14.38
CA ARG A 366 15.93 1.67 -14.17
C ARG A 366 16.65 0.79 -15.22
N PHE A 367 16.16 -0.42 -15.54
CA PHE A 367 16.74 -1.25 -16.61
C PHE A 367 16.60 -0.64 -18.00
N ALA A 368 15.49 0.04 -18.29
CA ALA A 368 15.28 0.68 -19.59
C ALA A 368 16.31 1.79 -19.87
N ILE A 369 16.78 2.47 -18.82
CA ILE A 369 17.86 3.44 -18.91
C ILE A 369 19.19 2.76 -19.22
N VAL A 370 19.56 1.69 -18.50
CA VAL A 370 20.79 0.93 -18.74
C VAL A 370 20.82 0.35 -20.17
N ALA A 371 19.66 -0.04 -20.71
CA ALA A 371 19.51 -0.52 -22.07
C ALA A 371 19.56 0.60 -23.15
N LEU A 372 19.44 1.88 -22.79
CA LEU A 372 19.30 2.99 -23.73
C LEU A 372 20.48 3.15 -24.69
N PRO A 373 21.76 3.05 -24.31
CA PRO A 373 22.88 3.18 -25.26
C PRO A 373 22.85 2.08 -26.36
N ILE A 374 22.45 0.87 -25.98
CA ILE A 374 22.34 -0.28 -26.91
C ILE A 374 21.12 -0.11 -27.82
N ILE A 375 19.95 0.23 -27.25
CA ILE A 375 18.73 0.40 -28.04
C ILE A 375 18.81 1.66 -28.91
N GLY A 376 19.46 2.72 -28.45
CA GLY A 376 19.67 3.99 -29.16
C GLY A 376 20.57 3.82 -30.39
N THR A 377 21.67 3.07 -30.28
CA THR A 377 22.51 2.76 -31.46
C THR A 377 21.77 1.92 -32.50
N ILE A 378 20.94 0.96 -32.08
CA ILE A 378 20.05 0.20 -32.98
C ILE A 378 18.97 1.11 -33.59
N ALA A 379 18.41 2.05 -32.81
CA ALA A 379 17.41 3.00 -33.26
C ALA A 379 17.95 3.97 -34.32
N LEU A 380 19.22 4.39 -34.26
CA LEU A 380 19.83 5.19 -35.32
C LEU A 380 19.83 4.48 -36.68
N LEU A 381 19.99 3.15 -36.70
CA LEU A 381 19.95 2.33 -37.92
C LEU A 381 18.53 2.07 -38.43
N ARG A 382 17.53 2.07 -37.53
CA ARG A 382 16.10 2.00 -37.87
C ARG A 382 15.28 2.91 -36.95
N PRO A 383 15.10 4.20 -37.29
CA PRO A 383 14.47 5.20 -36.42
C PRO A 383 13.02 4.90 -35.99
N ALA A 384 12.31 4.05 -36.74
CA ALA A 384 10.98 3.56 -36.40
C ALA A 384 10.95 2.08 -35.97
N GLY A 385 12.11 1.51 -35.62
CA GLY A 385 12.27 0.10 -35.29
C GLY A 385 11.45 -0.33 -34.07
N GLY A 386 10.92 -1.56 -34.14
CA GLY A 386 10.15 -2.16 -33.04
C GLY A 386 10.81 -2.10 -31.65
N PRO A 387 12.13 -2.32 -31.48
CA PRO A 387 12.76 -2.30 -30.17
C PRO A 387 12.62 -0.99 -29.38
N PHE A 388 12.82 0.16 -30.03
CA PHE A 388 12.72 1.47 -29.36
C PHE A 388 11.28 1.80 -28.95
N LYS A 389 10.30 1.52 -29.84
CA LYS A 389 8.88 1.69 -29.51
C LYS A 389 8.43 0.80 -28.35
N ARG A 390 8.94 -0.45 -28.29
CA ARG A 390 8.69 -1.35 -27.15
C ARG A 390 9.26 -0.79 -25.86
N LEU A 391 10.52 -0.34 -25.85
CA LEU A 391 11.14 0.29 -24.67
C LEU A 391 10.28 1.43 -24.11
N VAL A 392 9.89 2.38 -24.97
CA VAL A 392 9.08 3.54 -24.56
C VAL A 392 7.69 3.12 -24.05
N ASN A 393 7.00 2.19 -24.73
CA ASN A 393 5.70 1.68 -24.28
C ASN A 393 5.80 0.94 -22.93
N THR A 394 6.84 0.13 -22.73
CA THR A 394 7.07 -0.63 -21.50
C THR A 394 7.38 0.30 -20.33
N VAL A 395 8.19 1.35 -20.50
CA VAL A 395 8.45 2.36 -19.45
C VAL A 395 7.21 3.19 -19.15
N LEU A 396 6.49 3.69 -20.16
CA LEU A 396 5.27 4.47 -19.94
C LEU A 396 4.20 3.63 -19.23
N GLY A 397 4.06 2.35 -19.60
CA GLY A 397 3.20 1.42 -18.89
C GLY A 397 3.65 1.12 -17.46
N ALA A 398 4.96 1.09 -17.19
CA ALA A 398 5.49 0.91 -15.84
C ALA A 398 5.15 2.10 -14.94
N ILE A 399 5.38 3.34 -15.39
CA ILE A 399 5.02 4.59 -14.68
C ILE A 399 3.52 4.59 -14.35
N ILE A 400 2.66 4.29 -15.33
CA ILE A 400 1.20 4.23 -15.13
C ILE A 400 0.80 3.14 -14.14
N ASN A 401 1.49 1.99 -14.14
CA ASN A 401 1.22 0.93 -13.17
C ASN A 401 1.69 1.32 -11.76
N VAL A 402 2.85 1.98 -11.60
CA VAL A 402 3.31 2.52 -10.31
C VAL A 402 2.25 3.45 -9.72
N ALA A 403 1.77 4.44 -10.48
CA ALA A 403 0.71 5.36 -10.04
C ALA A 403 -0.58 4.65 -9.60
N ILE A 404 -1.02 3.65 -10.36
CA ILE A 404 -2.27 2.96 -10.07
C ILE A 404 -2.13 2.00 -8.88
N PHE A 405 -1.00 1.31 -8.74
CA PHE A 405 -0.78 0.39 -7.61
C PHE A 405 -0.45 1.11 -6.31
N SER A 406 0.24 2.26 -6.33
CA SER A 406 0.45 3.09 -5.14
C SER A 406 -0.88 3.64 -4.61
N LEU A 407 -1.69 4.24 -5.49
CA LEU A 407 -3.04 4.72 -5.17
C LEU A 407 -3.93 3.58 -4.63
N ALA A 408 -3.90 2.42 -5.28
CA ALA A 408 -4.71 1.28 -4.84
C ALA A 408 -4.25 0.68 -3.50
N ALA A 409 -2.95 0.66 -3.21
CA ALA A 409 -2.44 0.20 -1.91
C ALA A 409 -2.91 1.13 -0.79
N VAL A 410 -2.84 2.44 -0.98
CA VAL A 410 -3.34 3.45 -0.02
C VAL A 410 -4.84 3.30 0.24
N ILE A 411 -5.65 3.21 -0.83
CA ILE A 411 -7.10 2.98 -0.71
C ILE A 411 -7.40 1.63 -0.03
N TYR A 412 -6.61 0.60 -0.28
CA TYR A 412 -6.76 -0.71 0.34
C TYR A 412 -6.46 -0.68 1.85
N ILE A 413 -5.37 -0.03 2.26
CA ILE A 413 -5.01 0.13 3.69
C ILE A 413 -6.09 0.93 4.41
N TRP A 414 -6.52 2.05 3.84
CA TRP A 414 -7.62 2.86 4.37
C TRP A 414 -8.94 2.08 4.50
N ALA A 415 -9.37 1.38 3.45
CA ALA A 415 -10.60 0.59 3.50
C ALA A 415 -10.50 -0.58 4.49
N SER A 416 -9.32 -1.20 4.62
CA SER A 416 -9.07 -2.28 5.57
C SER A 416 -9.06 -1.79 7.02
N SER A 417 -8.45 -0.63 7.31
CA SER A 417 -8.48 -0.04 8.66
C SER A 417 -9.90 0.28 9.11
N ARG A 418 -10.73 0.81 8.20
CA ARG A 418 -12.16 1.05 8.47
C ARG A 418 -12.97 -0.23 8.69
N ILE A 419 -12.60 -1.36 8.10
CA ILE A 419 -13.23 -2.67 8.38
C ILE A 419 -12.80 -3.17 9.78
N LEU A 420 -11.52 -3.07 10.11
CA LEU A 420 -10.94 -3.55 11.39
C LEU A 420 -11.45 -2.75 12.60
N GLY A 421 -11.62 -1.43 12.46
CA GLY A 421 -12.18 -0.56 13.49
C GLY A 421 -13.71 -0.66 13.68
N THR A 422 -14.41 -1.58 13.02
CA THR A 422 -15.85 -1.79 13.27
C THR A 422 -16.11 -2.75 14.43
N THR A 423 -17.22 -2.56 15.14
CA THR A 423 -17.74 -3.47 16.20
C THR A 423 -18.30 -4.80 15.66
N MET A 424 -17.93 -5.20 14.43
CA MET A 424 -18.36 -6.46 13.83
C MET A 424 -17.52 -7.65 14.34
N PRO A 425 -18.10 -8.87 14.43
CA PRO A 425 -17.35 -10.07 14.80
C PRO A 425 -16.09 -10.27 13.95
N VAL A 426 -14.97 -10.60 14.60
CA VAL A 426 -13.63 -10.68 13.98
C VAL A 426 -13.61 -11.55 12.71
N TRP A 427 -14.27 -12.71 12.72
CA TRP A 427 -14.35 -13.59 11.55
C TRP A 427 -14.98 -12.90 10.32
N LEU A 428 -15.93 -11.98 10.53
CA LEU A 428 -16.54 -11.20 9.46
C LEU A 428 -15.58 -10.13 8.96
N GLN A 429 -14.82 -9.47 9.84
CA GLN A 429 -13.73 -8.55 9.45
C GLN A 429 -12.71 -9.27 8.55
N VAL A 430 -12.25 -10.47 8.94
CA VAL A 430 -11.33 -11.31 8.17
C VAL A 430 -11.88 -11.63 6.77
N VAL A 431 -13.14 -12.06 6.68
CA VAL A 431 -13.80 -12.36 5.40
C VAL A 431 -13.91 -11.11 4.53
N LEU A 432 -14.27 -9.96 5.10
CA LEU A 432 -14.40 -8.69 4.37
C LEU A 432 -13.05 -8.20 3.82
N ILE A 433 -11.96 -8.32 4.58
CA ILE A 433 -10.59 -7.98 4.12
C ILE A 433 -10.15 -8.91 2.97
N GLY A 434 -10.43 -10.22 3.09
CA GLY A 434 -10.17 -11.17 2.02
C GLY A 434 -10.98 -10.87 0.74
N LEU A 435 -12.27 -10.56 0.88
CA LEU A 435 -13.12 -10.14 -0.24
C LEU A 435 -12.67 -8.82 -0.86
N LEU A 436 -12.25 -7.84 -0.05
CA LEU A 436 -11.71 -6.57 -0.51
C LEU A 436 -10.42 -6.77 -1.32
N GLY A 437 -9.49 -7.63 -0.85
CA GLY A 437 -8.27 -7.97 -1.56
C GLY A 437 -8.55 -8.67 -2.91
N VAL A 438 -9.51 -9.60 -2.92
CA VAL A 438 -9.96 -10.26 -4.16
C VAL A 438 -10.64 -9.27 -5.11
N ALA A 439 -11.47 -8.34 -4.61
CA ALA A 439 -12.12 -7.31 -5.42
C ALA A 439 -11.09 -6.36 -6.04
N ALA A 440 -10.12 -5.88 -5.26
CA ALA A 440 -9.01 -5.04 -5.74
C ALA A 440 -8.17 -5.78 -6.80
N TRP A 441 -7.87 -7.07 -6.60
CA TRP A 441 -7.19 -7.91 -7.59
C TRP A 441 -7.99 -8.04 -8.90
N LEU A 442 -9.30 -8.30 -8.82
CA LEU A 442 -10.18 -8.45 -9.99
C LEU A 442 -10.41 -7.14 -10.76
N LEU A 443 -10.38 -6.00 -10.07
CA LEU A 443 -10.49 -4.66 -10.64
C LEU A 443 -9.18 -4.26 -11.35
N LEU A 444 -8.04 -4.44 -10.69
CA LEU A 444 -6.73 -4.04 -11.23
C LEU A 444 -6.18 -5.02 -12.27
N ARG A 445 -6.52 -6.32 -12.16
CA ARG A 445 -6.11 -7.40 -13.08
C ARG A 445 -4.58 -7.45 -13.30
N PRO A 446 -3.77 -7.58 -12.23
CA PRO A 446 -2.32 -7.41 -12.29
C PRO A 446 -1.63 -8.29 -13.36
N GLY A 447 -2.03 -9.55 -13.49
CA GLY A 447 -1.47 -10.45 -14.51
C GLY A 447 -1.66 -9.97 -15.97
N ARG A 448 -2.77 -9.27 -16.27
CA ARG A 448 -2.98 -8.66 -17.60
C ARG A 448 -2.09 -7.43 -17.81
N ARG A 449 -1.82 -6.66 -16.75
CA ARG A 449 -0.92 -5.51 -16.81
C ARG A 449 0.53 -5.94 -17.06
N ILE A 450 1.02 -6.98 -16.35
CA ILE A 450 2.34 -7.58 -16.60
C ILE A 450 2.44 -8.09 -18.06
N ALA A 451 1.44 -8.86 -18.51
CA ALA A 451 1.44 -9.38 -19.88
C ALA A 451 1.47 -8.26 -20.94
N GLY A 452 0.76 -7.16 -20.71
CA GLY A 452 0.80 -5.97 -21.57
C GLY A 452 2.19 -5.33 -21.65
N LEU A 453 2.88 -5.18 -20.51
CA LEU A 453 4.25 -4.64 -20.44
C LEU A 453 5.26 -5.48 -21.23
N VAL A 454 5.16 -6.81 -21.11
CA VAL A 454 6.10 -7.76 -21.75
C VAL A 454 5.79 -7.94 -23.25
N ALA A 455 4.52 -7.94 -23.64
CA ALA A 455 4.12 -8.08 -25.05
C ALA A 455 4.41 -6.82 -25.90
N GLY A 456 4.66 -5.68 -25.27
CA GLY A 456 4.89 -4.41 -25.95
C GLY A 456 3.63 -3.83 -26.63
N GLY A 457 2.45 -4.22 -26.15
CA GLY A 457 1.17 -3.67 -26.59
C GLY A 457 1.08 -2.17 -26.31
N GLY A 458 0.24 -1.45 -27.06
CA GLY A 458 0.10 -0.01 -26.86
C GLY A 458 -0.52 0.31 -25.50
N VAL A 459 -0.16 1.46 -24.91
CA VAL A 459 -0.75 1.93 -23.63
C VAL A 459 -2.28 2.09 -23.73
N ALA A 460 -2.82 2.31 -24.94
CA ALA A 460 -4.25 2.29 -25.20
C ALA A 460 -4.87 0.88 -25.07
N ASP A 461 -4.18 -0.20 -25.46
CA ASP A 461 -4.67 -1.58 -25.32
C ASP A 461 -4.73 -2.01 -23.85
N SER A 462 -3.77 -1.56 -23.03
CA SER A 462 -3.70 -1.90 -21.60
C SER A 462 -4.66 -1.08 -20.72
N LEU A 463 -4.94 0.19 -21.07
CA LEU A 463 -5.88 1.04 -20.32
C LEU A 463 -7.34 0.89 -20.72
N LEU A 464 -7.67 0.77 -22.02
CA LEU A 464 -9.06 0.83 -22.49
C LEU A 464 -9.69 -0.55 -22.72
N GLY A 465 -8.91 -1.63 -22.71
CA GLY A 465 -9.41 -3.01 -22.90
C GLY A 465 -10.21 -3.22 -24.19
N ARG A 466 -10.04 -2.32 -25.18
CA ARG A 466 -10.92 -2.23 -26.34
C ARG A 466 -10.29 -2.87 -27.58
N ARG A 467 -10.54 -4.18 -27.67
CA ARG A 467 -10.76 -4.91 -28.93
C ARG A 467 -9.54 -5.08 -29.86
N THR A 468 -8.68 -6.03 -29.54
CA THR A 468 -7.93 -6.79 -30.57
C THR A 468 -8.88 -7.45 -31.59
N GLY A 469 -10.04 -7.95 -31.13
CA GLY A 469 -11.15 -8.39 -31.98
C GLY A 469 -11.77 -7.29 -32.88
N GLU A 470 -11.44 -6.02 -32.61
CA GLU A 470 -11.43 -4.86 -33.52
C GLU A 470 -10.85 -5.16 -34.90
N ALA A 471 -9.52 -4.98 -34.93
CA ALA A 471 -8.66 -5.12 -36.09
C ALA A 471 -8.61 -6.55 -36.62
N GLU A 472 -8.80 -7.59 -35.79
CA GLU A 472 -8.94 -8.96 -36.31
C GLU A 472 -10.20 -9.11 -37.15
N ARG A 473 -11.38 -8.68 -36.66
CA ARG A 473 -12.63 -8.75 -37.45
C ARG A 473 -12.58 -7.83 -38.66
N GLU A 474 -11.90 -6.69 -38.57
CA GLU A 474 -11.74 -5.77 -39.69
C GLU A 474 -10.82 -6.35 -40.77
N ALA A 475 -9.67 -6.91 -40.39
CA ALA A 475 -8.76 -7.61 -41.31
C ALA A 475 -9.31 -8.96 -41.82
N GLU A 476 -10.25 -9.58 -41.10
CA GLU A 476 -10.98 -10.78 -41.55
C GLU A 476 -12.06 -10.39 -42.55
N ARG A 477 -12.83 -9.32 -42.30
CA ARG A 477 -13.76 -8.71 -43.27
C ARG A 477 -13.06 -8.20 -44.53
N GLU A 478 -11.85 -7.67 -44.40
CA GLU A 478 -11.06 -7.18 -45.53
C GLU A 478 -10.55 -8.35 -46.37
N ARG A 479 -10.06 -9.43 -45.74
CA ARG A 479 -9.74 -10.70 -46.42
C ARG A 479 -10.96 -11.35 -47.06
N ASP A 480 -12.14 -11.29 -46.45
CA ASP A 480 -13.37 -11.79 -47.06
C ASP A 480 -13.83 -10.92 -48.24
N ARG A 481 -13.65 -9.60 -48.17
CA ARG A 481 -13.85 -8.71 -49.33
C ARG A 481 -12.90 -9.04 -50.48
N GLU A 482 -11.61 -9.30 -50.20
CA GLU A 482 -10.65 -9.76 -51.23
C GLU A 482 -11.00 -11.14 -51.79
N ARG A 483 -11.47 -12.08 -50.96
CA ARG A 483 -11.98 -13.38 -51.43
C ARG A 483 -13.19 -13.19 -52.35
N ILE A 484 -14.12 -12.31 -51.99
CA ILE A 484 -15.32 -12.01 -52.78
C ILE A 484 -14.97 -11.27 -54.07
N SER A 485 -13.98 -10.36 -54.08
CA SER A 485 -13.54 -9.68 -55.30
C SER A 485 -12.86 -10.66 -56.27
N ARG A 486 -11.92 -11.49 -55.79
CA ARG A 486 -11.29 -12.54 -56.62
C ARG A 486 -12.33 -13.52 -57.16
N ARG A 487 -13.36 -13.86 -56.38
CA ARG A 487 -14.47 -14.73 -56.83
C ARG A 487 -15.42 -14.04 -57.82
N ARG A 488 -15.38 -12.72 -57.94
CA ARG A 488 -16.10 -11.95 -58.97
C ARG A 488 -15.28 -11.83 -60.25
N ASP A 489 -13.96 -11.71 -60.15
CA ASP A 489 -13.05 -11.65 -61.31
C ASP A 489 -12.94 -13.00 -62.04
N ASP A 490 -13.17 -14.12 -61.35
CA ASP A 490 -13.12 -15.49 -61.89
C ASP A 490 -14.45 -15.97 -62.53
N VAL A 491 -15.48 -15.12 -62.58
CA VAL A 491 -16.77 -15.43 -63.22
C VAL A 491 -16.88 -14.72 -64.55
N ARG A 492 -16.48 -15.43 -65.61
CA ARG A 492 -16.80 -15.07 -66.99
C ARG A 492 -18.33 -15.15 -67.19
N PRO A 493 -18.97 -14.16 -67.84
CA PRO A 493 -20.40 -14.24 -68.11
C PRO A 493 -20.66 -15.27 -69.22
N GLU A 494 -21.45 -16.28 -68.91
CA GLU A 494 -22.04 -17.21 -69.87
C GLU A 494 -23.58 -17.17 -69.73
N GLU A 495 -24.29 -17.50 -70.81
CA GLU A 495 -25.60 -16.93 -71.12
C GLU A 495 -26.77 -17.43 -70.24
N VAL A 496 -27.76 -16.53 -70.09
CA VAL A 496 -29.06 -16.81 -69.45
C VAL A 496 -29.96 -17.57 -70.42
N PRO A 497 -30.77 -18.52 -69.93
CA PRO A 497 -32.18 -18.48 -70.29
C PRO A 497 -33.14 -18.57 -69.10
N ASP A 498 -34.27 -17.88 -69.23
CA ASP A 498 -35.35 -17.77 -68.24
C ASP A 498 -36.00 -19.10 -67.83
N THR A 499 -36.54 -19.15 -66.62
CA THR A 499 -37.89 -19.71 -66.41
C THR A 499 -38.62 -19.01 -65.26
N VAL A 500 -39.83 -18.52 -65.56
CA VAL A 500 -40.74 -17.84 -64.63
C VAL A 500 -41.61 -18.84 -63.86
N ARG A 501 -41.79 -18.66 -62.55
CA ARG A 501 -43.04 -19.05 -61.84
C ARG A 501 -43.21 -18.46 -60.42
N THR A 502 -44.42 -17.96 -60.16
CA THR A 502 -45.00 -17.52 -58.88
C THR A 502 -46.51 -17.86 -58.91
N PRO A 503 -47.32 -17.69 -57.85
CA PRO A 503 -47.13 -17.95 -56.41
C PRO A 503 -48.32 -18.74 -55.77
N ARG A 504 -48.19 -19.26 -54.54
CA ARG A 504 -49.30 -19.73 -53.66
C ARG A 504 -48.78 -20.13 -52.26
N SER A 505 -49.50 -20.17 -51.13
CA SER A 505 -50.42 -19.28 -50.38
C SER A 505 -50.74 -20.01 -49.05
N GLY A 506 -50.82 -19.30 -47.92
CA GLY A 506 -51.26 -19.82 -46.60
C GLY A 506 -50.56 -19.02 -45.47
N ALA A 507 -51.22 -18.33 -44.53
CA ALA A 507 -52.28 -18.75 -43.58
C ALA A 507 -51.73 -19.80 -42.58
N ASP A 508 -51.72 -19.63 -41.25
CA ASP A 508 -52.60 -18.85 -40.37
C ASP A 508 -51.97 -18.38 -39.02
N THR A 509 -52.54 -17.28 -38.50
CA THR A 509 -52.93 -16.91 -37.09
C THR A 509 -51.98 -16.70 -35.87
N LEU A 510 -52.30 -15.59 -35.17
CA LEU A 510 -52.05 -15.21 -33.74
C LEU A 510 -53.20 -15.78 -32.83
N PRO A 511 -53.24 -15.71 -31.47
CA PRO A 511 -52.65 -14.73 -30.50
C PRO A 511 -51.87 -15.44 -29.33
N GLU A 512 -51.69 -15.00 -28.08
CA GLU A 512 -52.24 -13.92 -27.21
C GLU A 512 -51.20 -13.45 -26.16
N GLN A 513 -51.54 -12.42 -25.36
CA GLN A 513 -50.74 -11.81 -24.29
C GLN A 513 -51.51 -11.91 -22.95
N LYS A 514 -50.87 -12.33 -21.85
CA LYS A 514 -51.39 -12.06 -20.48
C LYS A 514 -50.30 -11.69 -19.46
N THR A 515 -50.59 -10.60 -18.76
CA THR A 515 -49.93 -10.10 -17.55
C THR A 515 -50.40 -10.85 -16.30
N GLY A 516 -49.59 -10.81 -15.24
CA GLY A 516 -49.98 -11.23 -13.90
C GLY A 516 -49.17 -10.48 -12.84
N ALA A 517 -49.88 -9.88 -11.89
CA ALA A 517 -49.35 -9.32 -10.67
C ALA A 517 -50.30 -9.73 -9.54
N ASP A 518 -49.80 -9.91 -8.32
CA ASP A 518 -50.50 -9.53 -7.09
C ASP A 518 -49.60 -9.67 -5.86
N GLN A 519 -49.93 -8.88 -4.83
CA GLN A 519 -49.24 -8.73 -3.55
C GLN A 519 -50.32 -8.57 -2.47
N PRO A 520 -50.09 -9.06 -1.24
CA PRO A 520 -50.85 -8.56 -0.09
C PRO A 520 -49.97 -7.99 1.02
N ALA A 521 -50.52 -7.03 1.75
CA ALA A 521 -49.96 -6.43 2.96
C ALA A 521 -50.68 -6.91 4.22
N GLY A 522 -50.06 -6.77 5.38
CA GLY A 522 -50.64 -7.02 6.71
C GLY A 522 -49.77 -6.40 7.80
N ALA A 523 -50.38 -5.83 8.85
CA ALA A 523 -49.72 -4.93 9.80
C ALA A 523 -49.85 -5.37 11.28
N GLY A 524 -49.01 -4.82 12.17
CA GLY A 524 -49.22 -4.88 13.63
C GLY A 524 -47.97 -4.63 14.50
N GLY A 525 -48.02 -3.62 15.39
CA GLY A 525 -47.21 -3.51 16.63
C GLY A 525 -48.15 -3.60 17.86
N PRO A 526 -47.81 -3.11 19.08
CA PRO A 526 -46.59 -2.39 19.51
C PRO A 526 -46.06 -2.79 20.94
N ALA A 527 -45.16 -1.96 21.52
CA ALA A 527 -44.70 -1.88 22.94
C ALA A 527 -43.83 -3.04 23.51
N GLY A 528 -42.92 -2.85 24.47
CA GLY A 528 -42.39 -1.64 25.15
C GLY A 528 -42.16 -1.83 26.66
N ALA A 529 -40.91 -1.73 27.17
CA ALA A 529 -40.57 -1.65 28.61
C ALA A 529 -39.12 -1.16 28.85
N SER A 530 -38.84 -0.57 30.02
CA SER A 530 -37.63 0.22 30.31
C SER A 530 -37.10 0.07 31.76
N GLY A 531 -35.81 0.36 31.97
CA GLY A 531 -35.14 0.57 33.28
C GLY A 531 -34.46 -0.69 33.85
N GLY A 532 -33.29 -0.64 34.48
CA GLY A 532 -32.31 0.43 34.81
C GLY A 532 -31.05 -0.27 35.38
N GLY A 533 -29.92 0.33 35.75
CA GLY A 533 -29.53 1.74 35.91
C GLY A 533 -28.57 1.86 37.11
N GLY A 534 -27.31 2.26 36.89
CA GLY A 534 -26.36 2.59 37.97
C GLY A 534 -24.89 2.30 37.66
N GLY A 535 -24.01 3.28 37.88
CA GLY A 535 -22.55 3.09 37.89
C GLY A 535 -21.77 3.98 36.91
N SER A 536 -21.86 5.31 37.02
CA SER A 536 -20.97 6.20 36.27
C SER A 536 -19.54 6.14 36.81
N GLY A 537 -18.60 5.67 35.99
CA GLY A 537 -17.18 5.77 36.25
C GLY A 537 -16.45 5.83 34.92
N GLY A 538 -16.13 7.04 34.45
CA GLY A 538 -15.25 7.23 33.31
C GLY A 538 -13.89 6.63 33.65
N GLY A 539 -13.56 5.49 33.07
CA GLY A 539 -12.28 4.83 33.29
C GLY A 539 -11.17 5.63 32.63
N GLU A 540 -10.35 6.31 33.42
CA GLU A 540 -9.10 6.90 32.94
C GLU A 540 -8.30 5.83 32.19
N VAL A 541 -8.09 6.04 30.89
CA VAL A 541 -7.20 5.19 30.08
C VAL A 541 -5.81 5.33 30.65
N TYR A 542 -5.18 4.21 31.01
CA TYR A 542 -3.79 4.26 31.45
C TYR A 542 -2.91 4.64 30.25
N ARG A 543 -2.50 5.91 30.22
CA ARG A 543 -1.45 6.40 29.33
C ARG A 543 -0.11 6.24 30.08
N PRO A 544 0.81 5.37 29.62
CA PRO A 544 2.14 5.33 30.21
C PRO A 544 2.79 6.70 30.08
N SER A 545 3.46 7.17 31.13
CA SER A 545 4.11 8.47 31.12
C SER A 545 5.17 8.53 30.00
N ARG A 546 4.99 9.47 29.06
CA ARG A 546 6.15 10.19 28.51
C ARG A 546 6.84 10.77 29.74
N LYS A 547 8.06 10.33 30.04
CA LYS A 547 8.74 10.72 31.30
C LYS A 547 8.96 12.23 31.34
N GLU A 548 8.80 12.77 32.54
CA GLU A 548 9.15 14.13 32.97
C GLU A 548 10.64 14.46 32.73
#